data_AF-A0A226WWV6-F1
#
_entry.id   AF-A0A226WWV6-F1
#
_cell.length_a   1.000
_cell.length_b   1.000
_cell.length_c   1.000
_cell.angle_alpha   90.00
_cell.angle_beta   90.00
_cell.angle_gamma   90.00
#
_symmetry.space_group_name_H-M   'P 1'
#
loop_
_entity.id
_entity.type
_entity.pdbx_description
1 polymer ?
#
loop_
_entity_poly.entity_id
_entity_poly.type
_entity_poly.pdbx_seq_one_letter_code
_entity_poly.pdbx_strand_id
1 'polypeptide(L)'
;MRDASIDLRVLPEQRDLFDHAANPMGKNRTDLVPEVARERAKARVADQVFFSVNENRLWLFTELLDAPQGANRGLERLMAVKPLWDTGKG
;
A
#
# COMPACT_ATOMS: atom_id res chain seq x y z
N MET A 1 18.76 -16.88 0.73
CA MET A 1 18.66 -17.40 2.12
C MET A 1 17.38 -16.85 2.73
N ARG A 2 16.57 -17.69 3.41
CA ARG A 2 15.45 -17.23 4.24
C ARG A 2 16.03 -16.90 5.62
N ASP A 3 16.09 -15.62 5.99
CA ASP A 3 16.85 -15.15 7.17
C ASP A 3 16.06 -15.19 8.50
N ALA A 4 14.75 -15.45 8.47
CA ALA A 4 13.91 -15.48 9.67
C ALA A 4 12.86 -16.62 9.61
N SER A 5 12.68 -17.31 10.73
CA SER A 5 11.62 -18.32 10.91
C SER A 5 10.29 -17.66 11.26
N ILE A 6 9.18 -18.24 10.80
CA ILE A 6 7.83 -17.87 11.17
C ILE A 6 7.10 -19.14 11.61
N ASP A 7 6.83 -19.26 12.91
CA ASP A 7 6.06 -20.37 13.46
C ASP A 7 4.57 -20.03 13.48
N LEU A 8 3.78 -20.79 12.72
CA LEU A 8 2.33 -20.61 12.60
C LEU A 8 1.60 -21.81 13.18
N ARG A 9 0.62 -21.55 14.05
CA ARG A 9 -0.37 -22.56 14.46
C ARG A 9 -1.58 -22.44 13.56
N VAL A 10 -1.95 -23.56 12.94
CA VAL A 10 -3.10 -23.66 12.03
C VAL A 10 -3.94 -24.85 12.44
N LEU A 11 -5.25 -24.77 12.21
CA LEU A 11 -6.16 -25.89 12.42
C LEU A 11 -5.85 -27.01 11.42
N PRO A 12 -6.15 -28.29 11.73
CA PRO A 12 -5.92 -29.41 10.82
C PRO A 12 -6.56 -29.19 9.45
N GLU A 13 -7.80 -28.70 9.42
CA GLU A 13 -8.54 -28.40 8.18
C GLU A 13 -7.83 -27.36 7.31
N GLN A 14 -7.26 -26.32 7.92
CA GLN A 14 -6.52 -25.28 7.21
C GLN A 14 -5.19 -25.83 6.68
N ARG A 15 -4.53 -26.70 7.45
CA ARG A 15 -3.31 -27.38 7.01
C ARG A 15 -3.59 -28.23 5.78
N ASP A 16 -4.65 -29.03 5.81
CA ASP A 16 -5.02 -29.93 4.71
C ASP A 16 -5.43 -29.12 3.47
N LEU A 17 -6.09 -27.98 3.64
CA LEU A 17 -6.36 -27.03 2.55
C LEU A 17 -5.06 -26.48 1.92
N PHE A 18 -4.09 -26.08 2.73
CA PHE A 18 -2.80 -25.58 2.21
C PHE A 18 -2.01 -26.67 1.49
N ASP A 19 -1.98 -27.88 2.04
CA ASP A 19 -1.31 -29.02 1.40
C ASP A 19 -2.00 -29.37 0.07
N HIS A 20 -3.34 -29.35 0.02
CA HIS A 20 -4.10 -29.56 -1.22
C HIS A 20 -3.82 -28.47 -2.26
N ALA A 21 -3.74 -27.20 -1.86
CA ALA A 21 -3.43 -26.09 -2.76
C ALA A 21 -1.99 -26.14 -3.29
N ALA A 22 -1.04 -26.65 -2.50
CA ALA A 22 0.38 -26.72 -2.86
C ALA A 22 0.70 -27.89 -3.81
N ASN A 23 -0.05 -28.99 -3.69
CA ASN A 23 0.23 -30.22 -4.43
C ASN A 23 0.23 -30.06 -5.97
N PRO A 24 -0.76 -29.38 -6.61
CA PRO A 24 -0.73 -29.14 -8.05
C PRO A 24 0.45 -28.27 -8.52
N MET A 25 1.03 -27.48 -7.62
CA MET A 25 2.17 -26.61 -7.90
C MET A 25 3.52 -27.32 -7.69
N GLY A 26 3.51 -28.59 -7.26
CA GLY A 26 4.72 -29.31 -6.87
C GLY A 26 5.43 -28.71 -5.65
N LYS A 27 4.72 -27.93 -4.84
CA LYS A 27 5.22 -27.24 -3.65
C LYS A 27 4.68 -27.90 -2.37
N ASN A 28 5.34 -27.65 -1.25
CA ASN A 28 4.78 -27.95 0.07
C ASN A 28 4.16 -26.67 0.69
N ARG A 29 3.42 -26.82 1.80
CA ARG A 29 2.82 -25.67 2.50
C ARG A 29 3.85 -24.64 2.99
N THR A 30 5.05 -25.08 3.40
CA THR A 30 6.11 -24.20 3.91
C THR A 30 6.66 -23.28 2.80
N ASP A 31 6.53 -23.70 1.55
CA ASP A 31 6.88 -22.90 0.38
C ASP A 31 5.71 -22.04 -0.09
N LEU A 32 4.50 -22.60 -0.16
CA LEU A 32 3.31 -21.90 -0.64
C LEU A 32 2.83 -20.80 0.30
N VAL A 33 2.74 -21.07 1.61
CA VAL A 33 2.12 -20.14 2.56
C VAL A 33 2.83 -18.78 2.61
N PRO A 34 4.17 -18.69 2.72
CA PRO A 34 4.86 -17.41 2.70
C PRO A 34 4.71 -16.67 1.36
N GLU A 35 4.65 -17.40 0.25
CA GLU A 35 4.49 -16.82 -1.09
C GLU A 35 3.11 -16.16 -1.24
N VAL A 36 2.04 -16.90 -0.94
CA VAL A 36 0.66 -16.38 -1.01
C VAL A 36 0.44 -15.25 0.00
N ALA A 37 0.99 -15.37 1.21
CA ALA A 37 0.91 -14.30 2.21
C ALA A 37 1.56 -13.01 1.72
N ARG A 38 2.74 -13.11 1.08
CA ARG A 38 3.43 -11.96 0.49
C ARG A 38 2.62 -11.34 -0.65
N GLU A 39 2.10 -12.15 -1.56
CA GLU A 39 1.27 -11.65 -2.66
C GLU A 39 0.03 -10.92 -2.14
N ARG A 40 -0.67 -11.52 -1.17
CA ARG A 40 -1.85 -10.89 -0.58
C ARG A 40 -1.54 -9.60 0.17
N ALA A 41 -0.42 -9.56 0.89
CA ALA A 41 0.04 -8.35 1.58
C ALA A 41 0.35 -7.23 0.57
N LYS A 42 1.06 -7.53 -0.52
CA LYS A 42 1.32 -6.57 -1.61
C LYS A 42 0.03 -6.05 -2.22
N ALA A 43 -0.91 -6.93 -2.54
CA ALA A 43 -2.20 -6.54 -3.08
C ALA A 43 -2.93 -5.58 -2.11
N ARG A 44 -2.91 -5.87 -0.80
CA ARG A 44 -3.56 -5.00 0.20
C ARG A 44 -2.91 -3.61 0.30
N VAL A 45 -1.58 -3.54 0.21
CA VAL A 45 -0.86 -2.26 0.17
C VAL A 45 -1.17 -1.51 -1.13
N ALA A 46 -1.21 -2.21 -2.26
CA ALA A 46 -1.58 -1.64 -3.55
C ALA A 46 -3.01 -1.07 -3.53
N ASP A 47 -3.98 -1.80 -2.96
CA ASP A 47 -5.36 -1.33 -2.78
C ASP A 47 -5.43 -0.01 -1.98
N GLN A 48 -4.49 0.23 -1.07
CA GLN A 48 -4.46 1.46 -0.27
C GLN A 48 -3.93 2.68 -1.05
N VAL A 49 -3.05 2.45 -2.02
CA VAL A 49 -2.45 3.52 -2.85
C VAL A 49 -3.12 3.66 -4.22
N PHE A 50 -3.98 2.71 -4.60
CA PHE A 50 -4.68 2.73 -5.87
C PHE A 50 -5.88 3.70 -5.82
N PHE A 51 -5.69 4.90 -6.36
CA PHE A 51 -6.77 5.84 -6.62
C PHE A 51 -7.48 5.43 -7.90
N SER A 52 -8.66 4.80 -7.78
CA SER A 52 -9.52 4.56 -8.94
C SER A 52 -10.10 5.91 -9.41
N VAL A 53 -9.64 6.38 -10.56
CA VAL A 53 -10.09 7.62 -11.20
C VAL A 53 -10.83 7.22 -12.48
N ASN A 54 -12.12 7.55 -12.58
CA ASN A 54 -12.87 7.43 -13.82
C ASN A 54 -12.62 8.64 -14.73
N GLU A 55 -13.00 8.54 -16.00
CA GLU A 55 -12.73 9.58 -17.02
C GLU A 55 -13.20 10.98 -16.59
N ASN A 56 -14.39 11.08 -15.98
CA ASN A 56 -14.92 12.35 -15.49
C ASN A 56 -14.09 12.95 -14.35
N ARG A 57 -13.64 12.12 -13.39
CA ARG A 57 -12.75 12.56 -12.31
C ARG A 57 -11.37 12.94 -12.82
N LEU A 58 -10.87 12.24 -13.85
CA LEU A 58 -9.61 12.57 -14.49
C LEU A 58 -9.71 13.93 -15.18
N TRP A 59 -10.78 14.17 -15.95
CA TRP A 59 -11.01 15.44 -16.62
C TRP A 59 -11.12 16.61 -15.62
N LEU A 60 -11.92 16.46 -14.56
CA LEU A 60 -12.01 17.48 -13.50
C LEU A 60 -10.67 17.74 -12.82
N PHE A 61 -9.89 16.69 -12.57
CA PHE A 61 -8.57 16.81 -11.98
C PHE A 61 -7.61 17.58 -12.91
N THR A 62 -7.62 17.27 -14.21
CA THR A 62 -6.82 17.97 -15.22
C THR A 62 -7.22 19.44 -15.34
N GLU A 63 -8.52 19.75 -15.39
CA GLU A 63 -8.96 21.15 -15.41
C GLU A 63 -8.49 21.94 -14.19
N LEU A 64 -8.55 21.34 -12.99
CA LEU A 64 -8.06 21.98 -11.77
C LEU A 64 -6.53 22.12 -11.74
N LEU A 65 -5.80 21.20 -12.38
CA LEU A 65 -4.34 21.23 -12.47
C LEU A 65 -3.86 22.32 -13.44
N ASP A 66 -4.55 22.46 -14.57
CA ASP A 66 -4.22 23.42 -15.63
C ASP A 66 -4.75 24.84 -15.32
N ALA A 67 -5.72 24.96 -14.41
CA ALA A 67 -6.25 26.25 -13.99
C ALA A 67 -5.18 27.09 -13.29
N PRO A 68 -5.10 28.41 -13.58
CA PRO A 68 -4.20 29.30 -12.88
C PRO A 68 -4.57 29.34 -11.39
N GLN A 69 -3.54 29.22 -10.54
CA GLN A 69 -3.70 29.28 -9.09
C GLN A 69 -4.30 30.63 -8.66
N GLY A 70 -5.59 30.61 -8.27
CA GLY A 70 -6.25 31.76 -7.68
C GLY A 70 -5.70 32.08 -6.29
N ALA A 71 -5.97 33.29 -5.79
CA ALA A 71 -5.56 33.70 -4.45
C ALA A 71 -6.15 32.75 -3.39
N ASN A 72 -5.29 31.97 -2.72
CA ASN A 72 -5.68 31.02 -1.69
C ASN A 72 -5.17 31.50 -0.33
N ARG A 73 -5.99 32.29 0.37
CA ARG A 73 -5.68 32.81 1.71
C ARG A 73 -5.36 31.72 2.74
N GLY A 74 -5.86 30.49 2.55
CA GLY A 74 -5.52 29.35 3.38
C GLY A 74 -4.08 28.88 3.16
N LEU A 75 -3.71 28.73 1.88
CA LEU A 75 -2.35 28.39 1.46
C LEU A 75 -1.34 29.48 1.83
N GLU A 76 -1.68 30.76 1.61
CA GLU A 76 -0.84 31.90 2.01
C GLU A 76 -0.57 31.89 3.51
N ARG A 77 -1.61 31.66 4.34
CA ARG A 77 -1.45 31.51 5.79
C ARG A 77 -0.56 30.32 6.15
N LEU A 78 -0.73 29.17 5.48
CA LEU A 78 0.08 27.98 5.71
C LEU A 78 1.56 28.23 5.36
N MET A 79 1.84 28.86 4.23
CA MET A 79 3.21 29.20 3.80
C MET A 79 3.86 30.26 4.70
N ALA A 80 3.07 31.10 5.36
CA ALA A 80 3.56 32.07 6.34
C ALA A 80 3.86 31.46 7.72
N VAL A 81 3.44 30.21 7.99
CA VAL A 81 3.77 29.54 9.24
C VAL A 81 5.25 29.18 9.24
N LYS A 82 6.01 29.71 10.21
CA LYS A 82 7.41 29.30 10.41
C LYS A 82 7.45 27.82 10.79
N PRO A 83 8.14 26.97 10.01
CA PRO A 83 8.23 25.54 10.34
C PRO A 83 9.02 25.32 11.63
N LEU A 84 8.56 24.41 12.48
CA LEU A 84 9.16 24.14 13.80
C LEU A 84 10.58 23.56 13.74
N TRP A 85 10.97 23.01 12.59
CA TRP A 85 12.32 22.49 12.35
C TRP A 85 13.28 23.56 11.82
N ASP A 86 12.81 24.78 11.56
CA ASP A 86 13.66 25.94 11.29
C ASP A 86 14.16 26.52 12.62
N THR A 87 15.00 25.74 13.29
CA THR A 87 15.81 26.19 14.42
C THR A 87 16.80 27.21 13.86
N GLY A 88 16.41 28.48 13.98
CA GLY A 88 17.28 29.60 13.66
C GLY A 88 18.62 29.42 14.37
N LYS A 89 19.67 29.10 13.60
CA LYS A 89 21.03 29.40 14.01
C LYS A 89 21.21 30.90 13.79
N GLY A 90 20.93 31.65 14.85
CA GLY A 90 21.52 32.95 15.14
C GLY A 90 22.25 32.82 16.46
#